data_AF-A0A6C0DZ06-F1
#
_entry.id   AF-A0A6C0DZ06-F1
#
_cell.length_a   1.000
_cell.length_b   1.000
_cell.length_c   1.000
_cell.angle_alpha   90.00
_cell.angle_beta   90.00
_cell.angle_gamma   90.00
#
_symmetry.space_group_name_H-M   'P 1'
#
loop_
_entity.id
_entity.type
_entity.pdbx_description
1 polymer ?
#
loop_
_entity_poly.entity_id
_entity_poly.type
_entity_poly.pdbx_seq_one_letter_code
_entity_poly.pdbx_strand_id
1 'polypeptide(L)'
;MFIRVFYSVKCSECMNLLQVITNENIIKMFIPVCLDNFTSSQISTLSIKEIPAIVISNNNTPPIIYEGPQQCSTWLNSFIVNRRKNLIQQTEANRKNIQQAQNELRKNEEGAIEYNENEMEGISDSYSYNNVDLAQPKNFVMVGNEDKQHIVTVNENESKFSKNELRAKMSDLNIQRNIDTKEYSQFMEQSQIQKIVNNLN
;
A
#
# COMPACT_ATOMS: atom_id res chain seq x y z
N MET A 1 19.51 -9.55 -12.60
CA MET A 1 19.30 -10.72 -11.71
C MET A 1 18.45 -11.73 -12.44
N PHE A 2 18.90 -12.97 -12.52
CA PHE A 2 18.17 -14.06 -13.16
C PHE A 2 17.90 -15.15 -12.14
N ILE A 3 16.68 -15.67 -12.10
CA ILE A 3 16.31 -16.75 -11.20
C ILE A 3 15.96 -17.96 -12.07
N ARG A 4 16.75 -19.03 -11.95
CA ARG A 4 16.51 -20.30 -12.64
C ARG A 4 15.92 -21.30 -11.65
N VAL A 5 14.86 -21.99 -12.06
CA VAL A 5 14.24 -23.06 -11.27
C VAL A 5 14.46 -24.35 -11.99
N PHE A 6 15.23 -25.24 -11.38
CA PHE A 6 15.49 -26.58 -11.87
C PHE A 6 14.46 -27.53 -11.29
N TYR A 7 13.78 -28.25 -12.16
CA TYR A 7 12.69 -29.14 -11.78
C TYR A 7 12.65 -30.40 -12.64
N SER A 8 11.95 -31.42 -12.15
CA SER A 8 11.62 -32.64 -12.89
C SER A 8 10.11 -32.86 -12.84
N VAL A 9 9.53 -33.30 -13.95
CA VAL A 9 8.09 -33.65 -14.05
C VAL A 9 7.76 -34.88 -13.21
N LYS A 10 8.77 -35.74 -12.94
CA LYS A 10 8.60 -36.95 -12.13
C LYS A 10 8.58 -36.69 -10.62
N CYS A 11 9.01 -35.50 -10.18
CA CYS A 11 9.08 -35.13 -8.77
C CYS A 11 7.82 -34.33 -8.38
N SER A 12 7.08 -34.83 -7.39
CA SER A 12 5.83 -34.19 -6.95
C SER A 12 6.10 -32.85 -6.25
N GLU A 13 7.20 -32.74 -5.51
CA GLU A 13 7.61 -31.53 -4.82
C GLU A 13 7.99 -30.41 -5.79
N CYS A 14 8.62 -30.77 -6.92
CA CYS A 14 8.90 -29.86 -8.02
C CYS A 14 7.61 -29.26 -8.59
N MET A 15 6.60 -30.10 -8.83
CA MET A 15 5.31 -29.66 -9.37
C MET A 15 4.56 -28.78 -8.38
N ASN A 16 4.59 -29.11 -7.09
CA ASN A 16 4.00 -28.27 -6.04
C ASN A 16 4.67 -26.88 -6.00
N LEU A 17 6.00 -26.82 -6.07
CA LEU A 17 6.74 -25.54 -6.12
C LEU A 17 6.33 -24.72 -7.34
N LEU A 18 6.25 -25.34 -8.51
CA LEU A 18 5.86 -24.68 -9.76
C LEU A 18 4.41 -24.18 -9.73
N GLN A 19 3.52 -24.93 -9.08
CA GLN A 19 2.12 -24.54 -8.87
C GLN A 19 2.04 -23.28 -8.00
N VAL A 20 2.82 -23.20 -6.90
CA VAL A 20 2.88 -21.98 -6.07
C VAL A 20 3.37 -20.78 -6.88
N ILE A 21 4.42 -20.95 -7.67
CA ILE A 21 4.97 -19.90 -8.56
C ILE A 21 3.93 -19.42 -9.58
N THR A 22 3.10 -20.34 -10.10
CA THR A 22 2.04 -20.04 -11.07
C THR A 22 0.86 -19.32 -10.41
N ASN A 23 0.42 -19.80 -9.23
CA ASN A 23 -0.67 -19.23 -8.47
C ASN A 23 -0.38 -17.78 -8.02
N GLU A 24 0.87 -17.50 -7.65
CA GLU A 24 1.32 -16.14 -7.30
C GLU A 24 1.58 -15.26 -8.53
N ASN A 25 1.36 -15.78 -9.75
CA ASN A 25 1.58 -15.10 -11.03
C ASN A 25 2.98 -14.48 -11.15
N ILE A 26 3.98 -15.19 -10.62
CA ILE A 26 5.39 -14.75 -10.61
C ILE A 26 6.25 -15.53 -11.61
N ILE A 27 5.66 -16.45 -12.38
CA ILE A 27 6.36 -17.34 -13.32
C ILE A 27 7.25 -16.59 -14.33
N LYS A 28 6.88 -15.39 -14.76
CA LYS A 28 7.65 -14.56 -15.70
C LYS A 28 9.02 -14.11 -15.14
N MET A 29 9.21 -14.15 -13.82
CA MET A 29 10.49 -13.82 -13.17
C MET A 29 11.44 -15.01 -13.11
N PHE A 30 10.93 -16.21 -13.35
CA PHE A 30 11.68 -17.45 -13.29
C PHE A 30 11.96 -17.97 -14.69
N ILE A 31 13.13 -18.57 -14.85
CA ILE A 31 13.50 -19.32 -16.04
C ILE A 31 13.41 -20.81 -15.63
N PRO A 32 12.29 -21.50 -15.95
CA PRO A 32 12.14 -22.90 -15.63
C PRO A 32 13.08 -23.74 -16.50
N VAL A 33 13.81 -24.67 -15.88
CA VAL A 33 14.71 -25.60 -16.55
C VAL A 33 14.31 -27.02 -16.15
N CYS A 34 13.75 -27.76 -17.10
CA CYS A 34 13.38 -29.15 -16.89
C CYS A 34 14.62 -30.05 -17.04
N LEU A 35 14.96 -30.78 -15.98
CA LEU A 35 16.11 -31.69 -15.95
C LEU A 35 15.83 -33.05 -16.60
N ASP A 36 14.58 -33.37 -16.91
CA ASP A 36 14.23 -34.66 -17.52
C ASP A 36 14.83 -34.86 -18.92
N ASN A 37 15.17 -33.76 -19.60
CA ASN A 37 15.75 -33.77 -20.94
C ASN A 37 17.29 -33.73 -20.94
N PHE A 38 17.94 -33.67 -19.77
CA PHE A 38 19.38 -33.51 -19.67
C PHE A 38 20.09 -34.87 -19.65
N THR A 39 21.23 -34.96 -20.35
CA THR A 39 22.10 -36.14 -20.24
C THR A 39 22.88 -36.11 -18.92
N SER A 40 23.32 -37.26 -18.43
CA SER A 40 24.09 -37.37 -17.18
C SER A 40 25.34 -36.47 -17.15
N SER A 41 25.98 -36.25 -18.30
CA SER A 41 27.13 -35.35 -18.46
C SER A 41 26.81 -33.86 -18.28
N GLN A 42 25.60 -33.44 -18.67
CA GLN A 42 25.14 -32.06 -18.49
C GLN A 42 24.70 -31.81 -17.05
N ILE A 43 24.11 -32.82 -16.40
CA ILE A 43 23.72 -32.74 -14.99
C ILE A 43 24.95 -32.57 -14.11
N SER A 44 26.04 -33.31 -14.38
CA SER A 44 27.27 -33.18 -13.60
C SER A 44 27.93 -31.80 -13.69
N THR A 45 27.65 -31.02 -14.74
CA THR A 45 28.19 -29.66 -14.89
C THR A 45 27.41 -28.61 -14.09
N LEU A 46 26.18 -28.89 -13.66
CA LEU A 46 25.31 -27.91 -13.00
C LEU A 46 25.64 -27.71 -11.52
N SER A 47 26.49 -28.54 -10.91
CA SER A 47 26.82 -28.50 -9.47
C SER A 47 25.60 -28.57 -8.53
N ILE A 48 24.47 -29.09 -9.01
CA ILE A 48 23.23 -29.27 -8.23
C ILE A 48 23.17 -30.71 -7.72
N LYS A 49 22.93 -30.90 -6.42
CA LYS A 49 22.85 -32.22 -5.77
C LYS A 49 21.44 -32.75 -5.65
N GLU A 50 20.46 -31.87 -5.43
CA GLU A 50 19.08 -32.22 -5.11
C GLU A 50 18.10 -31.33 -5.89
N ILE A 51 16.93 -31.89 -6.22
CA ILE A 51 15.83 -31.19 -6.90
C ILE A 51 14.58 -31.16 -5.99
N PRO A 52 13.74 -30.11 -6.02
CA PRO A 52 13.89 -28.88 -6.81
C PRO A 52 15.07 -28.03 -6.36
N ALA A 53 15.61 -27.22 -7.28
CA ALA A 53 16.67 -26.26 -6.95
C ALA A 53 16.40 -24.89 -7.55
N ILE A 54 16.71 -23.84 -6.80
CA ILE A 54 16.59 -22.44 -7.24
C ILE A 54 17.99 -21.84 -7.28
N VAL A 55 18.39 -21.37 -8.47
CA VAL A 55 19.68 -20.71 -8.69
C VAL A 55 19.47 -19.25 -9.01
N ILE A 56 20.02 -18.39 -8.18
CA ILE A 56 19.96 -16.94 -8.34
C ILE A 56 21.31 -16.46 -8.84
N SER A 57 21.34 -15.91 -10.05
CA SER A 57 22.54 -15.33 -10.63
C SER A 57 22.42 -13.81 -10.71
N ASN A 58 23.47 -13.12 -10.30
CA ASN A 58 23.63 -11.69 -10.48
C ASN A 58 25.00 -11.40 -11.12
N ASN A 59 25.11 -10.33 -11.90
CA ASN A 59 26.28 -10.11 -12.78
C ASN A 59 27.60 -10.00 -12.01
N ASN A 60 27.56 -9.60 -10.73
CA ASN A 60 28.75 -9.28 -9.93
C ASN A 60 28.94 -10.19 -8.70
N THR A 61 28.11 -11.20 -8.50
CA THR A 61 28.19 -12.08 -7.32
C THR A 61 28.12 -13.54 -7.73
N PRO A 62 28.80 -14.45 -7.02
CA PRO A 62 28.65 -15.88 -7.25
C PRO A 62 27.17 -16.28 -7.12
N PRO A 63 26.71 -17.27 -7.91
CA PRO A 63 25.33 -17.70 -7.87
C PRO A 63 25.00 -18.31 -6.51
N ILE A 64 23.84 -17.95 -5.98
CA ILE A 64 23.30 -18.55 -4.75
C ILE A 64 22.39 -19.70 -5.16
N ILE A 65 22.58 -20.86 -4.55
CA ILE A 65 21.86 -22.09 -4.85
C ILE A 65 21.08 -22.50 -3.60
N TYR A 66 19.78 -22.69 -3.76
CA TYR A 66 18.90 -23.29 -2.76
C TYR A 66 18.49 -24.67 -3.27
N GLU A 67 18.79 -25.71 -2.53
CA GLU A 67 18.57 -27.10 -2.95
C GLU A 67 17.53 -27.78 -2.07
N GLY A 68 16.72 -28.64 -2.68
CA GLY A 68 15.70 -29.41 -2.01
C GLY A 68 14.41 -28.61 -1.71
N PRO A 69 13.33 -29.32 -1.39
CA PRO A 69 12.00 -28.72 -1.27
C PRO A 69 11.89 -27.71 -0.12
N GLN A 70 12.55 -27.97 1.02
CA GLN A 70 12.46 -27.11 2.19
C GLN A 70 13.16 -25.75 1.98
N GLN A 71 14.38 -25.76 1.44
CA GLN A 71 15.13 -24.52 1.19
C GLN A 71 14.47 -23.69 0.10
N CYS A 72 14.04 -24.35 -0.99
CA CYS A 72 13.32 -23.70 -2.08
C CYS A 72 12.03 -23.04 -1.58
N SER A 73 11.23 -23.74 -0.78
CA SER A 73 9.99 -23.21 -0.19
C SER A 73 10.26 -22.03 0.75
N THR A 74 11.25 -22.16 1.64
CA THR A 74 11.62 -21.10 2.60
C THR A 74 12.07 -19.83 1.88
N TRP A 75 12.93 -19.99 0.86
CA TRP A 75 13.36 -18.88 0.04
C TRP A 75 12.19 -18.27 -0.75
N LEU A 76 11.33 -19.09 -1.36
CA LEU A 76 10.20 -18.61 -2.17
C LEU A 76 9.22 -17.80 -1.31
N ASN A 77 8.90 -18.26 -0.10
CA ASN A 77 8.06 -17.52 0.84
C ASN A 77 8.68 -16.18 1.20
N SER A 78 9.98 -16.16 1.49
CA SER A 78 10.72 -14.93 1.80
C SER A 78 10.72 -13.97 0.61
N PHE A 79 10.89 -14.49 -0.60
CA PHE A 79 10.83 -13.73 -1.85
C PHE A 79 9.45 -13.10 -2.07
N ILE A 80 8.37 -13.87 -1.89
CA ILE A 80 6.99 -13.39 -2.03
C ILE A 80 6.69 -12.27 -1.02
N VAL A 81 7.05 -12.47 0.25
CA VAL A 81 6.85 -11.47 1.31
C VAL A 81 7.61 -10.18 0.99
N ASN A 82 8.89 -10.28 0.62
CA ASN A 82 9.71 -9.13 0.27
C ASN A 82 9.16 -8.38 -0.95
N ARG A 83 8.67 -9.11 -1.95
CA ARG A 83 8.03 -8.51 -3.12
C ARG A 83 6.77 -7.74 -2.74
N ARG A 84 5.88 -8.32 -1.93
CA ARG A 84 4.65 -7.64 -1.47
C ARG A 84 5.00 -6.37 -0.69
N LYS A 85 5.99 -6.44 0.19
CA LYS A 85 6.49 -5.28 0.94
C LYS A 85 7.01 -4.18 0.01
N ASN A 86 7.81 -4.53 -0.99
CA ASN A 86 8.35 -3.56 -1.96
C ASN A 86 7.25 -2.89 -2.79
N LEU A 87 6.21 -3.64 -3.20
CA LEU A 87 5.06 -3.07 -3.91
C LEU A 87 4.31 -2.06 -3.05
N ILE A 88 4.04 -2.40 -1.78
CA ILE A 88 3.38 -1.48 -0.84
C ILE A 88 4.22 -0.21 -0.66
N GLN A 89 5.52 -0.35 -0.42
CA GLN A 89 6.42 0.80 -0.25
C GLN A 89 6.46 1.70 -1.49
N GLN A 90 6.49 1.14 -2.70
CA GLN A 90 6.44 1.92 -3.94
C GLN A 90 5.11 2.66 -4.07
N THR A 91 3.98 2.01 -3.76
CA THR A 91 2.68 2.66 -3.81
C THR A 91 2.55 3.79 -2.78
N GLU A 92 3.08 3.61 -1.57
CA GLU A 92 3.10 4.66 -0.54
C GLU A 92 4.01 5.82 -0.91
N ALA A 93 5.20 5.54 -1.45
CA ALA A 93 6.12 6.57 -1.92
C ALA A 93 5.48 7.40 -3.04
N ASN A 94 4.85 6.74 -4.01
CA ASN A 94 4.13 7.42 -5.09
C ASN A 94 2.97 8.26 -4.54
N ARG A 95 2.20 7.74 -3.56
CA ARG A 95 1.14 8.51 -2.91
C ARG A 95 1.68 9.77 -2.23
N LYS A 96 2.79 9.67 -1.51
CA LYS A 96 3.44 10.81 -0.86
C LYS A 96 3.93 11.83 -1.89
N ASN A 97 4.54 11.38 -2.98
CA ASN A 97 5.00 12.27 -4.05
C ASN A 97 3.84 13.03 -4.70
N ILE A 98 2.71 12.36 -4.94
CA ILE A 98 1.50 13.02 -5.48
C ILE A 98 0.97 14.07 -4.49
N GLN A 99 0.88 13.72 -3.20
CA GLN A 99 0.44 14.66 -2.17
C GLN A 99 1.39 15.86 -2.04
N GLN A 100 2.71 15.63 -2.12
CA GLN A 100 3.71 16.70 -2.10
C GLN A 100 3.58 17.61 -3.32
N ALA A 101 3.48 17.04 -4.53
CA ALA A 101 3.30 17.82 -5.75
C ALA A 101 2.00 18.65 -5.71
N GLN A 102 0.90 18.10 -5.20
CA GLN A 102 -0.35 18.85 -5.01
C GLN A 102 -0.20 19.98 -4.00
N ASN A 103 0.52 19.75 -2.89
CA ASN A 103 0.79 20.80 -1.90
C ASN A 103 1.72 21.89 -2.44
N GLU A 104 2.69 21.56 -3.29
CA GLU A 104 3.58 22.52 -3.93
C GLU A 104 2.85 23.36 -4.97
N LEU A 105 1.96 22.77 -5.77
CA LEU A 105 1.07 23.50 -6.67
C LEU A 105 0.23 24.53 -5.89
N ARG A 106 -0.35 24.15 -4.74
CA ARG A 106 -1.09 25.06 -3.87
C ARG A 106 -0.24 26.16 -3.24
N LYS A 107 1.04 25.92 -2.98
CA LYS A 107 1.93 26.95 -2.45
C LYS A 107 2.29 28.01 -3.49
N ASN A 108 2.32 27.61 -4.77
CA ASN A 108 2.61 28.51 -5.88
C ASN A 108 1.36 29.31 -6.32
N GLU A 109 0.16 28.83 -6.00
CA GLU A 109 -1.08 29.59 -6.07
C GLU A 109 -1.17 30.48 -4.81
N GLU A 110 -0.59 31.68 -4.85
CA GLU A 110 -0.69 32.64 -3.73
C GLU A 110 -2.16 33.07 -3.51
N GLY A 111 -2.80 32.46 -2.50
CA GLY A 111 -4.18 32.76 -2.10
C GLY A 111 -4.55 32.07 -0.78
N ALA A 112 -5.61 32.56 -0.12
CA ALA A 112 -6.22 31.83 0.99
C ALA A 112 -6.66 30.43 0.51
N ILE A 113 -6.66 29.43 1.41
CA ILE A 113 -7.20 28.10 1.11
C ILE A 113 -8.69 28.26 0.85
N GLU A 114 -9.05 28.60 -0.38
CA GLU A 114 -10.44 28.65 -0.83
C GLU A 114 -10.97 27.23 -1.01
N TYR A 115 -12.28 27.11 -0.85
CA TYR A 115 -13.02 25.89 -1.12
C TYR A 115 -12.67 25.38 -2.54
N ASN A 116 -12.01 24.24 -2.60
CA ASN A 116 -11.80 23.53 -3.86
C ASN A 116 -12.88 22.45 -3.98
N GLU A 117 -13.85 22.72 -4.85
CA GLU A 117 -14.99 21.84 -5.12
C GLU A 117 -14.51 20.41 -5.44
N ASN A 118 -13.44 20.23 -6.21
CA ASN A 118 -12.93 18.90 -6.59
C ASN A 118 -12.35 18.07 -5.41
N GLU A 119 -12.02 18.71 -4.28
CA GLU A 119 -11.55 18.01 -3.08
C GLU A 119 -12.59 17.94 -1.96
N MET A 120 -13.42 18.97 -1.85
CA MET A 120 -14.38 19.12 -0.76
C MET A 120 -15.79 18.64 -1.14
N GLU A 121 -16.09 18.52 -2.42
CA GLU A 121 -17.19 17.72 -2.93
C GLU A 121 -16.75 16.25 -2.80
N GLY A 122 -17.10 15.68 -1.65
CA GLY A 122 -16.57 14.42 -1.18
C GLY A 122 -16.56 13.35 -2.28
N ILE A 123 -15.40 12.73 -2.45
CA ILE A 123 -15.14 11.55 -3.30
C ILE A 123 -16.20 10.42 -3.08
N SER A 124 -16.97 10.48 -1.98
CA SER A 124 -18.17 9.68 -1.72
C SER A 124 -19.17 9.63 -2.89
N ASP A 125 -19.46 10.76 -3.56
CA ASP A 125 -20.53 10.81 -4.58
C ASP A 125 -20.07 10.39 -5.97
N SER A 126 -18.75 10.37 -6.25
CA SER A 126 -18.25 9.82 -7.52
C SER A 126 -18.25 8.29 -7.55
N TYR A 127 -18.31 7.61 -6.40
CA TYR A 127 -18.40 6.14 -6.34
C TYR A 127 -19.81 5.60 -6.58
N SER A 128 -20.85 6.43 -6.51
CA SER A 128 -22.23 6.02 -6.75
C SER A 128 -22.59 5.92 -8.24
N TYR A 129 -21.73 6.42 -9.15
CA TYR A 129 -21.98 6.47 -10.60
C TYR A 129 -21.05 5.63 -11.47
N ASN A 130 -20.32 4.66 -10.91
CA ASN A 130 -19.60 3.70 -11.74
C ASN A 130 -20.57 2.63 -12.27
N ASN A 131 -20.78 2.60 -13.60
CA ASN A 131 -21.54 1.57 -14.33
C ASN A 131 -20.92 0.14 -14.25
N VAL A 132 -19.91 -0.05 -13.41
CA VAL A 132 -19.23 -1.33 -13.22
C VAL A 132 -19.37 -1.69 -11.75
N ASP A 133 -20.17 -2.72 -11.46
CA ASP A 133 -20.38 -3.29 -10.14
C ASP A 133 -19.13 -4.09 -9.70
N LEU A 134 -18.02 -3.39 -9.54
CA LEU A 134 -16.80 -3.93 -8.97
C LEU A 134 -16.90 -3.84 -7.46
N ALA A 135 -17.14 -4.97 -6.81
CA ALA A 135 -17.17 -5.09 -5.36
C ALA A 135 -15.86 -4.54 -4.77
N GLN A 136 -15.96 -3.40 -4.09
CA GLN A 136 -14.84 -2.81 -3.37
C GLN A 136 -14.36 -3.79 -2.29
N PRO A 137 -13.04 -3.95 -2.09
CA PRO A 137 -12.50 -4.86 -1.09
C PRO A 137 -12.97 -4.45 0.31
N LYS A 138 -13.76 -5.32 0.95
CA LYS A 138 -14.24 -5.11 2.31
C LYS A 138 -13.18 -5.59 3.30
N ASN A 139 -12.75 -4.70 4.18
CA ASN A 139 -12.00 -5.08 5.36
C ASN A 139 -13.00 -5.45 6.46
N PHE A 140 -13.01 -6.73 6.83
CA PHE A 140 -13.80 -7.21 7.96
C PHE A 140 -12.91 -7.27 9.20
N VAL A 141 -13.42 -6.77 10.31
CA VAL A 141 -12.79 -6.95 11.61
C VAL A 141 -13.22 -8.32 12.15
N MET A 142 -12.26 -9.12 12.59
CA MET A 142 -12.53 -10.43 13.18
C MET A 142 -13.20 -10.24 14.55
N VAL A 143 -14.34 -10.90 14.76
CA VAL A 143 -15.07 -10.91 16.03
C VAL A 143 -14.10 -11.37 17.15
N GLY A 144 -13.99 -10.56 18.22
CA GLY A 144 -13.11 -10.85 19.37
C GLY A 144 -11.74 -10.12 19.40
N ASN A 145 -11.43 -9.26 18.43
CA ASN A 145 -10.27 -8.34 18.47
C ASN A 145 -10.71 -6.86 18.49
N GLU A 146 -11.89 -6.57 19.04
CA GLU A 146 -12.51 -5.24 19.04
C GLU A 146 -11.63 -4.19 19.73
N ASP A 147 -10.95 -4.56 20.83
CA ASP A 147 -10.08 -3.65 21.59
C ASP A 147 -8.79 -3.23 20.88
N LYS A 148 -8.39 -3.93 19.80
CA LYS A 148 -7.15 -3.61 19.06
C LYS A 148 -7.34 -2.51 18.03
N GLN A 149 -8.58 -2.19 17.66
CA GLN A 149 -8.89 -1.15 16.68
C GLN A 149 -9.78 -0.10 17.34
N HIS A 150 -9.30 1.13 17.41
CA HIS A 150 -10.06 2.25 17.97
C HIS A 150 -11.19 2.64 17.01
N ILE A 151 -12.29 1.88 17.02
CA ILE A 151 -13.52 2.22 16.32
C ILE A 151 -14.34 3.07 17.29
N VAL A 152 -14.37 4.38 17.06
CA VAL A 152 -15.26 5.29 17.80
C VAL A 152 -16.65 5.17 17.19
N THR A 153 -17.42 4.19 17.66
CA THR A 153 -18.87 4.22 17.49
C THR A 153 -19.48 5.21 18.49
N VAL A 154 -20.40 6.04 18.01
CA VAL A 154 -21.16 6.96 18.88
C VAL A 154 -21.89 6.13 19.93
N ASN A 155 -21.77 6.51 21.19
CA ASN A 155 -22.32 5.81 22.34
C ASN A 155 -23.81 5.49 22.13
N GLU A 156 -24.19 4.20 22.16
CA GLU A 156 -25.60 3.77 22.03
C GLU A 156 -26.47 4.24 23.21
N ASN A 157 -25.84 4.69 24.30
CA ASN A 157 -26.49 5.13 25.53
C ASN A 157 -26.88 6.62 25.54
N GLU A 158 -26.62 7.38 24.48
CA GLU A 158 -27.12 8.76 24.38
C GLU A 158 -28.55 8.74 23.83
N SER A 159 -29.52 9.10 24.67
CA SER A 159 -30.90 9.34 24.25
C SER A 159 -30.91 10.34 23.09
N LYS A 160 -31.76 10.10 22.07
CA LYS A 160 -31.95 11.02 20.95
C LYS A 160 -32.09 12.47 21.45
N PHE A 161 -31.23 13.36 20.98
CA PHE A 161 -31.30 14.79 21.30
C PHE A 161 -32.71 15.32 21.09
N SER A 162 -33.22 16.05 22.08
CA SER A 162 -34.43 16.84 21.88
C SER A 162 -34.18 17.91 20.81
N LYS A 163 -35.22 18.28 20.04
CA LYS A 163 -35.12 19.34 19.02
C LYS A 163 -34.58 20.66 19.61
N ASN A 164 -34.87 20.93 20.88
CA ASN A 164 -34.41 22.13 21.56
C ASN A 164 -32.92 22.05 21.94
N GLU A 165 -32.47 20.89 22.42
CA GLU A 165 -31.05 20.64 22.73
C GLU A 165 -30.19 20.70 21.48
N LEU A 166 -30.66 20.12 20.38
CA LEU A 166 -29.97 20.17 19.10
C LEU A 166 -29.82 21.62 18.60
N ARG A 167 -30.88 22.44 18.73
CA ARG A 167 -30.82 23.87 18.35
C ARG A 167 -29.84 24.66 19.22
N ALA A 168 -29.82 24.41 20.53
CA ALA A 168 -28.86 25.04 21.43
C ALA A 168 -27.42 24.65 21.05
N LYS A 169 -27.15 23.36 20.87
CA LYS A 169 -25.83 22.87 20.49
C LYS A 169 -25.38 23.36 19.11
N MET A 170 -26.29 23.47 18.14
CA MET A 170 -26.01 24.09 16.84
C MET A 170 -25.71 25.58 16.96
N SER A 171 -26.40 26.30 17.85
CA SER A 171 -26.09 27.71 18.14
C SER A 171 -24.69 27.85 18.74
N ASP A 172 -24.35 27.02 19.73
CA ASP A 172 -23.04 27.05 20.37
C ASP A 172 -21.91 26.73 19.37
N LEU A 173 -22.11 25.74 18.50
CA LEU A 173 -21.16 25.41 17.43
C LEU A 173 -20.99 26.56 16.43
N ASN A 174 -22.05 27.30 16.11
CA ASN A 174 -21.95 28.46 15.24
C ASN A 174 -21.21 29.62 15.92
N ILE A 175 -21.43 29.83 17.22
CA ILE A 175 -20.69 30.83 18.00
C ILE A 175 -19.20 30.47 18.00
N GLN A 176 -18.86 29.22 18.29
CA GLN A 176 -17.47 28.77 18.28
C GLN A 176 -16.83 28.92 16.91
N ARG A 177 -17.53 28.53 15.84
CA ARG A 177 -17.03 28.70 14.46
C ARG A 177 -16.74 30.17 14.15
N ASN A 178 -17.58 31.09 14.60
CA ASN A 178 -17.36 32.52 14.39
C ASN A 178 -16.15 33.05 15.17
N ILE A 179 -15.93 32.54 16.40
CA ILE A 179 -14.74 32.87 17.20
C ILE A 179 -13.49 32.36 16.48
N ASP A 180 -13.47 31.08 16.12
CA ASP A 180 -12.33 30.44 15.45
C ASP A 180 -12.02 31.14 14.12
N THR A 181 -13.05 31.52 13.35
CA THR A 181 -12.88 32.25 12.09
C THR A 181 -12.22 33.62 12.31
N LYS A 182 -12.62 34.33 13.37
CA LYS A 182 -12.07 35.63 13.71
C LYS A 182 -10.63 35.53 14.22
N GLU A 183 -10.33 34.54 15.07
CA GLU A 183 -8.97 34.30 15.54
C GLU A 183 -8.05 33.91 14.39
N TYR A 184 -8.54 33.05 13.49
CA TYR A 184 -7.81 32.65 12.30
C TYR A 184 -7.55 33.83 11.35
N SER A 185 -8.55 34.68 11.10
CA SER A 185 -8.36 35.85 10.24
C SER A 185 -7.31 36.81 10.80
N GLN A 186 -7.35 37.07 12.12
CA GLN A 186 -6.36 37.91 12.81
C GLN A 186 -4.95 37.31 12.74
N PHE A 187 -4.81 36.00 12.95
CA PHE A 187 -3.54 35.30 12.84
C PHE A 187 -2.96 35.38 11.41
N MET A 188 -3.82 35.22 10.40
CA MET A 188 -3.42 35.32 8.99
C MET A 188 -2.97 36.73 8.62
N GLU A 189 -3.71 37.76 9.06
CA GLU A 189 -3.31 39.17 8.88
C GLU A 189 -1.93 39.45 9.50
N GLN A 190 -1.71 39.02 10.75
CA GLN A 190 -0.41 39.18 11.42
C GLN A 190 0.72 38.45 10.68
N SER A 191 0.46 37.23 10.21
CA SER A 191 1.43 36.44 9.45
C SER A 191 1.79 37.11 8.12
N GLN A 192 0.83 37.72 7.44
CA GLN A 192 1.07 38.49 6.21
C GLN A 192 1.90 39.75 6.49
N ILE A 193 1.58 40.52 7.54
CA ILE A 193 2.34 41.70 7.95
C ILE A 193 3.78 41.33 8.28
N GLN A 194 4.01 40.26 9.07
CA GLN A 194 5.35 39.80 9.41
C GLN A 194 6.18 39.41 8.17
N LYS A 195 5.56 38.74 7.18
CA LYS A 195 6.25 38.42 5.92
C LYS A 195 6.67 39.67 5.15
N ILE A 196 5.82 40.69 5.08
CA ILE A 196 6.15 41.96 4.42
C ILE A 196 7.29 42.68 5.16
N VAL A 197 7.22 42.76 6.49
CA VAL A 197 8.26 43.40 7.32
C VAL A 197 9.62 42.70 7.17
N ASN A 198 9.63 41.36 7.15
CA ASN A 198 10.86 40.59 6.97
C ASN A 198 11.46 40.72 5.56
N ASN A 199 10.66 41.04 4.54
CA ASN A 199 11.15 41.27 3.18
C ASN A 199 11.66 42.70 2.94
N LEU A 200 11.40 43.63 3.86
CA LEU A 200 11.84 45.03 3.78
C LEU A 200 13.18 45.31 4.50
N ASN A 201 13.65 44.37 5.33
CA ASN A 201 14.99 44.37 5.95
C ASN A 201 15.94 43.47 5.15
#